data_AF-A0A7Z8VK67-F1
#
_entry.id   AF-A0A7Z8VK67-F1
#
_cell.length_a   1.000
_cell.length_b   1.000
_cell.length_c   1.000
_cell.angle_alpha   90.00
_cell.angle_beta   90.00
_cell.angle_gamma   90.00
#
_symmetry.space_group_name_H-M   'P 1'
#
loop_
_entity.id
_entity.type
_entity.pdbx_description
1 polymer ?
#
loop_
_entity_poly.entity_id
_entity_poly.type
_entity_poly.pdbx_seq_one_letter_code
_entity_poly.pdbx_strand_id
1 'polypeptide(L)' 'MTQAAVNAACEQLRADKQNVTVNAVITICGGYFSTVGAMVKAWKEEQAAHVAPLLQMWDSVKPHLWYYSDYD' A
#
# COMPACT_ATOMS: atom_id res chain seq x y z
N MET A 1 -21.41 -5.26 -8.79
CA MET A 1 -20.14 -5.07 -8.06
C MET A 1 -19.45 -3.83 -8.60
N THR A 2 -19.01 -2.92 -7.74
CA THR A 2 -18.35 -1.66 -8.16
C THR A 2 -16.95 -1.58 -7.57
N GLN A 3 -16.04 -0.86 -8.24
CA GLN A 3 -14.67 -0.65 -7.75
C GLN A 3 -14.66 0.05 -6.38
N ALA A 4 -15.59 0.97 -6.14
CA ALA A 4 -15.73 1.67 -4.86
C ALA A 4 -16.01 0.71 -3.69
N ALA A 5 -16.87 -0.30 -3.91
CA ALA A 5 -17.17 -1.30 -2.88
C ALA A 5 -15.94 -2.18 -2.58
N VAL A 6 -15.22 -2.60 -3.63
CA VAL A 6 -13.96 -3.37 -3.48
C VAL A 6 -12.89 -2.56 -2.76
N ASN A 7 -12.75 -1.28 -3.08
CA ASN A 7 -11.80 -0.39 -2.41
C ASN A 7 -12.14 -0.25 -0.91
N ALA A 8 -13.42 -0.04 -0.57
CA ALA A 8 -13.86 0.04 0.82
C ALA A 8 -13.58 -1.27 1.59
N ALA A 9 -13.82 -2.43 0.97
CA ALA A 9 -13.50 -3.73 1.57
C ALA A 9 -11.99 -3.94 1.76
N CYS A 10 -11.16 -3.53 0.78
CA CYS A 10 -9.70 -3.58 0.90
C CYS A 10 -9.18 -2.68 2.03
N GLU A 11 -9.70 -1.46 2.15
CA GLU A 11 -9.35 -0.53 3.23
C GLU A 11 -9.82 -1.04 4.60
N GLN A 12 -11.00 -1.65 4.68
CA GLN A 12 -11.48 -2.28 5.92
C GLN A 12 -10.55 -3.41 6.37
N LEU A 13 -10.15 -4.30 5.46
CA LEU A 13 -9.18 -5.38 5.76
C LEU A 13 -7.84 -4.82 6.23
N ARG A 14 -7.37 -3.74 5.61
CA ARG A 14 -6.13 -3.06 6.01
C ARG A 14 -6.25 -2.42 7.40
N ALA A 15 -7.38 -1.77 7.70
CA ALA A 15 -7.66 -1.18 9.01
C ALA A 15 -7.69 -2.26 10.12
N ASP A 16 -8.25 -3.42 9.80
CA ASP A 16 -8.30 -4.59 10.69
C ASP A 16 -6.93 -5.31 10.80
N LYS A 17 -5.88 -4.80 10.15
CA LYS A 17 -4.56 -5.43 10.03
C LYS A 17 -4.61 -6.86 9.47
N GLN A 18 -5.62 -7.14 8.65
CA GLN A 18 -5.77 -8.41 7.95
C GLN A 18 -5.18 -8.32 6.54
N ASN A 19 -4.75 -9.47 6.02
CA ASN A 19 -4.23 -9.54 4.65
C ASN A 19 -5.34 -9.31 3.62
N VAL A 20 -5.13 -8.34 2.73
CA VAL A 20 -6.01 -8.06 1.59
C VAL A 20 -5.88 -9.19 0.56
N THR A 21 -6.74 -10.19 0.70
CA THR A 21 -6.88 -11.32 -0.21
C THR A 21 -8.20 -11.23 -0.97
N VAL A 22 -8.22 -11.70 -2.21
CA VAL A 22 -9.43 -11.70 -3.05
C VAL A 22 -10.57 -12.46 -2.36
N ASN A 23 -10.25 -13.55 -1.66
CA ASN A 23 -11.25 -14.32 -0.90
C ASN A 23 -11.89 -13.50 0.21
N ALA A 24 -11.11 -12.75 1.00
CA ALA A 24 -11.65 -11.89 2.06
C ALA A 24 -12.51 -10.75 1.50
N VAL A 25 -12.13 -10.18 0.35
CA VAL A 25 -12.92 -9.14 -0.34
C VAL A 25 -14.23 -9.72 -0.89
N ILE A 26 -14.22 -10.95 -1.43
CA ILE A 26 -15.44 -11.66 -1.84
C ILE A 26 -16.35 -11.91 -0.64
N THR A 27 -15.79 -12.25 0.54
CA THR A 27 -16.60 -12.43 1.75
C THR A 27 -17.31 -11.14 2.18
N ILE A 28 -16.68 -9.98 2.02
CA ILE A 28 -17.25 -8.68 2.43
C ILE A 28 -18.23 -8.12 1.40
N CYS A 29 -17.84 -8.09 0.13
CA CYS A 29 -18.63 -7.46 -0.94
C CYS A 29 -19.51 -8.44 -1.72
N GLY A 30 -19.26 -9.75 -1.61
CA GLY A 30 -19.84 -10.77 -2.47
C GLY A 30 -19.15 -10.84 -3.84
N GLY A 31 -19.76 -11.54 -4.80
CA GLY A 31 -19.33 -11.56 -6.20
C GLY A 31 -18.35 -12.66 -6.59
N TYR A 32 -17.89 -12.60 -7.84
CA TYR A 32 -17.08 -13.65 -8.46
C TYR A 32 -15.59 -13.33 -8.40
N PHE A 33 -14.78 -14.36 -8.21
CA PHE A 33 -13.31 -14.26 -8.17
C PHE A 33 -12.72 -13.57 -9.40
N SER A 34 -13.24 -13.87 -10.59
CA SER A 34 -12.80 -13.26 -11.85
C SER A 34 -13.00 -11.74 -11.88
N THR A 35 -14.10 -11.23 -11.31
CA THR A 35 -14.39 -9.80 -11.24
C THR A 35 -13.64 -9.13 -10.10
N VAL A 36 -13.73 -9.68 -8.88
CA VAL A 36 -13.09 -9.11 -7.69
C VAL A 36 -11.57 -9.16 -7.80
N GLY A 37 -11.01 -10.23 -8.37
CA GLY A 37 -9.57 -10.37 -8.57
C GLY A 37 -8.98 -9.29 -9.46
N ALA A 38 -9.64 -8.96 -10.58
CA ALA A 38 -9.23 -7.86 -11.44
C ALA A 38 -9.27 -6.50 -10.72
N MET A 39 -10.33 -6.26 -9.94
CA MET A 39 -10.53 -5.01 -9.19
C MET A 39 -9.54 -4.85 -8.02
N VAL A 40 -9.24 -5.93 -7.29
CA VAL A 40 -8.24 -5.93 -6.20
C VAL A 40 -6.84 -5.73 -6.76
N LYS A 41 -6.54 -6.29 -7.94
CA LYS A 41 -5.26 -6.08 -8.62
C LYS A 41 -5.07 -4.59 -8.96
N ALA A 42 -6.06 -3.97 -9.59
CA ALA A 42 -6.01 -2.54 -9.92
C ALA A 42 -5.84 -1.66 -8.66
N TRP A 43 -6.53 -2.00 -7.56
CA TRP A 43 -6.36 -1.31 -6.28
C TRP A 43 -4.93 -1.44 -5.73
N LYS A 44 -4.31 -2.62 -5.80
CA LYS A 44 -2.92 -2.80 -5.33
C LYS A 44 -1.92 -2.01 -6.17
N GLU A 45 -2.13 -1.93 -7.49
CA GLU A 45 -1.30 -1.15 -8.40
C GLU A 45 -1.42 0.35 -8.11
N GLU A 46 -2.64 0.85 -7.88
CA GLU A 46 -2.90 2.24 -7.48
C GLU A 46 -2.23 2.57 -6.14
N GLN A 47 -2.37 1.70 -5.14
CA GLN A 47 -1.71 1.89 -3.84
C GLN A 47 -0.18 1.85 -3.95
N ALA A 48 0.39 0.98 -4.79
CA ALA A 48 1.83 0.95 -5.02
C ALA A 48 2.34 2.24 -5.69
N ALA A 49 1.58 2.79 -6.63
CA ALA A 49 1.89 4.08 -7.25
C ALA A 49 1.83 5.24 -6.25
N HIS A 50 0.90 5.20 -5.28
CA HIS A 50 0.82 6.19 -4.22
C HIS A 50 1.91 6.07 -3.14
N VAL A 51 2.56 4.91 -2.98
CA VAL A 51 3.67 4.71 -2.03
C VAL A 51 5.02 5.14 -2.62
N ALA A 52 5.17 5.08 -3.95
CA ALA A 52 6.40 5.46 -4.66
C ALA A 52 6.97 6.88 -4.34
N PRO A 53 6.19 7.92 -4.02
CA PRO A 53 6.74 9.25 -3.72
C PRO A 53 7.44 9.34 -2.35
N LEU A 54 7.20 8.41 -1.42
CA LEU A 54 7.70 8.50 -0.05
C LEU A 54 9.12 7.95 0.13
N LEU A 55 9.55 7.03 -0.73
CA LEU A 55 10.91 6.45 -0.66
C LEU A 55 11.99 7.44 -1.13
N GLN A 56 11.63 8.47 -1.90
CA GLN A 56 12.60 9.44 -2.41
C GLN A 56 13.08 10.46 -1.36
N MET A 57 12.41 10.57 -0.20
CA MET A 57 12.80 11.51 0.86
C MET A 57 13.78 10.94 1.89
N TRP A 58 13.84 9.62 2.08
CA TRP A 58 14.71 9.02 3.11
C TRP A 58 16.20 8.98 2.74
N ASP A 59 16.56 9.19 1.46
CA ASP A 59 17.97 9.23 1.04
C ASP A 59 18.64 10.61 1.25
N SER A 60 17.88 11.65 1.58
CA SER A 60 18.41 13.02 1.73
C SER A 60 18.88 13.41 3.14
N VAL A 61 18.81 12.49 4.13
CA VAL A 61 19.35 12.75 5.48
C VAL A 61 20.66 11.99 5.65
N LYS A 62 21.69 12.40 4.91
CA LYS A 62 23.07 12.14 5.34
C LYS A 62 23.42 13.19 6.39
N PRO A 63 23.52 12.84 7.68
CA PRO A 63 24.00 13.80 8.67
C PRO A 63 25.43 14.18 8.30
N HIS A 64 25.68 15.48 8.20
CA HIS A 64 26.98 16.10 8.06
C HIS A 64 27.80 15.85 9.34
N LEU A 65 28.26 14.60 9.55
CA LEU A 65 29.31 14.25 10.52
C LEU A 65 30.65 14.27 9.79
N TRP A 66 31.17 15.47 9.57
CA TRP A 66 32.61 15.71 9.52
C TRP A 66 32.91 16.84 10.50
N TYR A 67 32.75 16.55 11.79
CA TYR A 67 33.34 17.35 12.86
C TYR A 67 34.22 16.42 13.70
N TYR A 68 35.49 16.82 13.84
CA TYR A 68 36.59 16.28 14.66
C TYR A 68 37.38 15.04 14.19
N SER A 69 38.43 15.31 13.41
CA SER A 69 39.81 14.80 13.55
C SER A 69 40.64 15.63 12.55
N ASP A 70 41.56 16.51 12.91
CA ASP A 70 42.63 16.43 13.88
C ASP A 70 42.93 17.84 14.43
N TYR A 71 43.23 17.89 15.72
CA TYR A 71 43.78 19.04 16.43
C TYR A 71 45.29 18.79 16.53
N ASP A 72 46.08 19.77 16.05
CA ASP A 72 47.55 19.97 16.20
C ASP A 72 48.50 18.89 15.62
#